data_AF-A0A2V9VIH8-F1
#
_entry.id   AF-A0A2V9VIH8-F1
#
_cell.length_a   1.000
_cell.length_b   1.000
_cell.length_c   1.000
_cell.angle_alpha   90.00
_cell.angle_beta   90.00
_cell.angle_gamma   90.00
#
_symmetry.space_group_name_H-M   'P 1'
#
loop_
_entity.id
_entity.type
_entity.pdbx_description
1 polymer ?
#
loop_
_entity_poly.entity_id
_entity_poly.type
_entity_poly.pdbx_seq_one_letter_code
_entity_poly.pdbx_strand_id
1 'polypeptide(L)' 'MCSLLSVGSLSGAPQASKAPDGEEVYKTNCTRCHNTPPALNERQSRVVVAHMRVRANLTQRDANAVMHYLAENARSN' A
#
# COMPACT_ATOMS: atom_id res chain seq x y z
N MET A 1 -10.59 -54.39 -9.68
CA MET A 1 -9.81 -53.14 -9.73
C MET A 1 -10.68 -52.08 -10.41
N CYS A 2 -11.28 -51.17 -9.65
CA CYS A 2 -12.07 -50.07 -10.20
C CYS A 2 -11.65 -48.82 -9.45
N SER A 3 -10.76 -48.05 -10.07
CA SER A 3 -10.19 -46.82 -9.53
C SER A 3 -11.26 -45.74 -9.43
N LEU A 4 -11.53 -45.29 -8.21
CA LEU A 4 -12.34 -44.11 -7.94
C LEU A 4 -11.45 -42.88 -8.16
N LEU A 5 -11.61 -42.23 -9.31
CA LEU A 5 -11.04 -40.93 -9.60
C LEU A 5 -11.87 -39.86 -8.86
N SER A 6 -11.36 -39.43 -7.71
CA SER A 6 -11.90 -38.28 -6.98
C SER A 6 -11.63 -36.99 -7.75
N VAL A 7 -12.68 -36.45 -8.38
CA VAL A 7 -12.65 -35.15 -9.05
C VAL A 7 -12.65 -34.06 -7.97
N GLY A 8 -11.48 -33.52 -7.64
CA GLY A 8 -11.35 -32.38 -6.73
C GLY A 8 -11.89 -31.11 -7.40
N SER A 9 -12.93 -30.52 -6.81
CA SER A 9 -13.51 -29.25 -7.27
C SER A 9 -12.55 -28.09 -6.99
N LEU A 10 -12.08 -27.41 -8.04
CA LEU A 10 -11.33 -26.16 -7.95
C LEU A 10 -12.30 -24.98 -7.76
N SER A 11 -12.80 -24.81 -6.54
CA SER A 11 -13.53 -23.60 -6.15
C SER A 11 -12.55 -22.49 -5.77
N GLY A 12 -11.94 -21.86 -6.77
CA GLY A 12 -11.15 -20.64 -6.58
C GLY A 12 -12.06 -19.41 -6.51
N ALA A 13 -12.58 -19.09 -5.33
CA ALA A 13 -13.20 -17.78 -5.12
C ALA A 13 -12.13 -16.69 -5.26
N PRO A 14 -12.43 -15.54 -5.91
CA PRO A 14 -11.48 -14.44 -5.97
C PRO A 14 -11.24 -13.92 -4.56
N GLN A 15 -10.09 -14.24 -3.98
CA GLN A 15 -9.67 -13.66 -2.72
C GLN A 15 -9.48 -12.17 -2.94
N ALA A 16 -10.35 -11.35 -2.35
CA ALA A 16 -10.17 -9.91 -2.33
C ALA A 16 -8.79 -9.61 -1.74
N SER A 17 -7.88 -9.08 -2.56
CA SER A 17 -6.53 -8.77 -2.11
C SER A 17 -6.60 -7.72 -1.00
N LYS A 18 -6.10 -8.07 0.20
CA LYS A 18 -6.04 -7.15 1.34
C LYS A 18 -5.33 -5.84 0.93
N ALA A 19 -5.83 -4.72 1.45
CA ALA A 19 -5.18 -3.42 1.24
C ALA A 19 -3.74 -3.44 1.81
N PRO A 20 -2.77 -2.76 1.16
CA PRO A 20 -1.41 -2.65 1.68
C PRO A 20 -1.40 -1.97 3.06
N ASP A 21 -0.48 -2.37 3.93
CA ASP A 21 -0.23 -1.66 5.19
C ASP A 21 0.51 -0.35 4.92
N GLY A 22 -0.11 0.78 5.28
CA GLY A 22 0.44 2.11 4.99
C GLY A 22 1.76 2.40 5.71
N GLU A 23 1.95 1.88 6.93
CA GLU A 23 3.20 2.07 7.68
C GLU A 23 4.35 1.31 7.03
N GLU A 24 4.12 0.05 6.65
CA GLU A 24 5.10 -0.78 5.96
C GLU A 24 5.48 -0.20 4.60
N VAL A 25 4.49 0.24 3.81
CA VAL A 25 4.74 0.88 2.52
C VAL A 25 5.55 2.16 2.70
N TYR A 26 5.24 2.98 3.72
CA TYR A 26 5.98 4.20 4.03
C TYR A 26 7.44 3.91 4.39
N LYS A 27 7.71 2.98 5.32
CA LYS A 27 9.08 2.60 5.71
C LYS A 27 9.88 2.03 4.56
N THR A 28 9.23 1.24 3.70
CA THR A 28 9.88 0.58 2.56
C THR A 28 10.23 1.57 1.44
N ASN A 29 9.38 2.56 1.18
CA ASN A 29 9.49 3.38 -0.02
C ASN A 29 9.84 4.85 0.24
N CYS A 30 9.34 5.48 1.31
CA CYS A 30 9.47 6.92 1.53
C CYS A 30 10.80 7.28 2.19
N THR A 31 11.31 6.46 3.11
CA THR A 31 12.56 6.72 3.85
C THR A 31 13.80 6.11 3.19
N ARG A 32 13.66 5.54 1.98
CA ARG A 32 14.75 4.83 1.29
C ARG A 32 15.80 5.77 0.69
N CYS A 33 15.40 6.98 0.29
CA CYS A 33 16.29 7.92 -0.42
C CYS A 33 16.63 9.17 0.39
N HIS A 34 15.74 9.59 1.28
CA HIS A 34 15.93 10.74 2.15
C HIS A 34 15.02 10.59 3.39
N ASN A 35 15.27 11.39 4.41
CA ASN A 35 14.34 11.53 5.52
C ASN A 35 13.06 12.23 5.05
N THR A 36 11.94 11.91 5.68
CA THR A 36 10.67 12.55 5.37
C THR A 36 10.77 14.06 5.60
N PRO A 37 10.21 14.88 4.69
CA PRO A 37 10.21 16.33 4.85
C PRO A 37 9.57 16.78 6.18
N PRO A 38 9.86 18.01 6.64
CA PRO A 38 9.17 18.61 7.78
C PRO A 38 7.65 18.54 7.63
N ALA A 39 6.92 18.67 8.75
CA ALA A 39 5.47 18.52 8.80
C ALA A 39 4.75 19.20 7.61
N LEU A 40 4.11 18.37 6.80
CA LEU A 40 3.33 18.78 5.64
C LEU A 40 1.85 18.76 6.02
N ASN A 41 1.10 19.79 5.62
CA ASN A 41 -0.35 19.72 5.72
C ASN A 41 -0.92 18.70 4.71
N GLU A 42 -2.17 18.29 4.90
CA GLU A 42 -2.80 17.23 4.08
C GLU A 42 -2.77 17.53 2.58
N ARG A 43 -2.90 18.80 2.17
CA ARG A 43 -2.81 19.19 0.74
C ARG A 43 -1.39 19.04 0.21
N GLN A 44 -0.39 19.45 0.97
CA GLN A 44 1.01 19.29 0.61
C GLN A 44 1.39 17.81 0.53
N SER A 45 0.96 16.98 1.49
CA SER A 45 1.19 15.54 1.47
C SER A 45 0.61 14.89 0.21
N ARG A 46 -0.60 15.29 -0.22
CA ARG A 46 -1.19 14.81 -1.49
C ARG A 46 -0.31 15.10 -2.71
N VAL A 47 0.23 16.32 -2.80
CA VAL A 47 1.11 16.70 -3.92
C VAL A 47 2.41 15.91 -3.89
N VAL A 48 3.02 15.78 -2.70
CA VAL A 48 4.27 15.01 -2.53
C VAL A 48 4.06 13.54 -2.86
N VAL A 49 3.01 12.90 -2.35
CA VAL A 49 2.74 11.49 -2.65
C VAL A 49 2.42 11.29 -4.14
N ALA A 50 1.68 12.20 -4.77
CA ALA A 50 1.45 12.15 -6.21
C ALA A 50 2.76 12.20 -7.01
N HIS A 51 3.72 13.05 -6.62
CA HIS A 51 5.04 13.09 -7.22
C HIS A 51 5.84 11.80 -6.92
N MET A 52 5.76 11.29 -5.68
CA MET A 52 6.46 10.08 -5.25
C MET A 52 5.92 8.79 -5.87
N ARG A 53 4.70 8.77 -6.41
CA ARG A 53 4.24 7.63 -7.22
C ARG A 53 5.20 7.31 -8.36
N VAL A 54 5.70 8.35 -9.04
CA VAL A 54 6.64 8.19 -10.13
C VAL A 54 8.05 7.97 -9.59
N ARG A 55 8.48 8.77 -8.60
CA ARG A 55 9.88 8.75 -8.12
C ARG A 55 10.23 7.54 -7.25
N ALA A 56 9.29 7.06 -6.45
CA ALA A 56 9.43 5.89 -5.57
C ALA A 56 8.75 4.64 -6.14
N ASN A 57 8.20 4.70 -7.36
CA ASN A 57 7.52 3.61 -8.04
C ASN A 57 6.34 3.02 -7.23
N LEU A 58 5.53 3.89 -6.61
CA LEU A 58 4.35 3.47 -5.85
C LEU A 58 3.21 3.12 -6.79
N THR A 59 2.59 1.97 -6.57
CA THR A 59 1.31 1.66 -7.20
C THR A 59 0.22 2.61 -6.68
N GLN A 60 -0.93 2.68 -7.37
CA GLN A 60 -2.07 3.46 -6.87
C GLN A 60 -2.51 3.00 -5.47
N ARG A 61 -2.46 1.69 -5.20
CA ARG A 61 -2.87 1.12 -3.91
C ARG A 61 -1.91 1.53 -2.79
N ASP A 62 -0.61 1.46 -3.06
CA ASP A 62 0.44 1.85 -2.11
C ASP A 62 0.39 3.35 -1.82
N ALA A 63 0.18 4.18 -2.84
CA ALA A 63 0.03 5.62 -2.67
C ALA A 63 -1.18 5.97 -1.79
N ASN A 64 -2.30 5.26 -1.96
CA ASN A 64 -3.47 5.45 -1.11
C ASN A 64 -3.17 5.02 0.33
N ALA A 65 -2.55 3.85 0.52
CA ALA A 65 -2.19 3.34 1.85
C ALA A 65 -1.27 4.31 2.61
N VAL A 66 -0.24 4.85 1.93
CA VAL A 66 0.65 5.86 2.50
C VAL A 66 -0.08 7.16 2.81
N MET A 67 -0.98 7.62 1.93
CA MET A 67 -1.76 8.83 2.21
C MET A 67 -2.63 8.69 3.46
N HIS A 68 -3.24 7.52 3.67
CA HIS A 68 -4.01 7.23 4.87
C HIS A 68 -3.10 7.26 6.11
N TYR A 69 -1.99 6.53 6.07
CA TYR A 69 -1.00 6.51 7.15
C TYR A 69 -0.50 7.92 7.50
N LEU A 70 -0.10 8.72 6.51
CA LEU A 70 0.37 10.09 6.73
C LEU A 70 -0.71 10.98 7.34
N ALA A 71 -1.97 10.84 6.91
CA ALA A 71 -3.08 11.63 7.45
C ALA A 71 -3.41 11.28 8.91
N GLU A 72 -3.29 9.99 9.28
CA GLU A 72 -3.46 9.53 10.65
C GLU A 72 -2.33 10.02 11.56
N ASN A 73 -1.09 9.97 11.07
CA ASN A 73 0.09 10.38 11.85
C ASN A 73 0.30 11.90 11.90
N ALA A 74 -0.24 12.66 10.93
CA ALA A 74 -0.22 14.12 10.95
C ALA A 74 -1.20 14.73 11.97
N ARG A 75 -2.16 13.95 12.49
CA ARG A 75 -3.08 14.38 13.57
C ARG A 75 -2.52 14.13 14.98
N SER A 76 -1.51 13.27 15.07
CA SER A 76 -0.89 12.85 16.32
C SER A 76 0.32 13.72 16.71
N ASN A 77 0.58 14.78 15.96
CA ASN A 77 1.71 15.70 16.08
C ASN A 77 1.20 17.14 16.02
#